data_AF-A0A373WGS4-F1
#
_entry.id   AF-A0A373WGS4-F1
#
_cell.length_a   1.000
_cell.length_b   1.000
_cell.length_c   1.000
_cell.angle_alpha   90.00
_cell.angle_beta   90.00
_cell.angle_gamma   90.00
#
_symmetry.space_group_name_H-M   'P 1'
#
loop_
_entity.id
_entity.type
_entity.pdbx_description
1 polymer ?
#
loop_
_entity_poly.entity_id
_entity_poly.type
_entity_poly.pdbx_seq_one_letter_code
_entity_poly.pdbx_strand_id
1 'polypeptide(L)'
;MEEKKKGFIKKFVNEFKAFALKGNVMDLAVGVIIGAAFQNIVTSFTENFINPIIGCIGGADVEGKIHLLGNQYINYGAFLTAVINFIIMAFVIFVIMKVINKLASLGKHEEPEKPAEPPVNIVLLTEIRDLLKAQQAAEASKEEEKAEE
;
A
#
# COMPACT_ATOMS: atom_id res chain seq x y z
N MET A 1 37.47 14.98 -25.05
CA MET A 1 36.91 14.24 -23.89
C MET A 1 35.47 14.65 -23.56
N GLU A 2 35.03 15.88 -23.82
CA GLU A 2 33.68 16.35 -23.49
C GLU A 2 32.54 15.73 -24.30
N GLU A 3 32.71 15.54 -25.61
CA GLU A 3 31.69 14.95 -26.50
C GLU A 3 31.26 13.53 -26.07
N LYS A 4 32.22 12.67 -25.70
CA LYS A 4 31.93 11.31 -25.18
C LYS A 4 31.16 11.35 -23.86
N LYS A 5 31.42 12.33 -23.00
CA LYS A 5 30.77 12.49 -21.69
C LYS A 5 29.31 12.96 -21.85
N LYS A 6 29.04 13.89 -22.77
CA LYS A 6 27.67 14.32 -23.13
C LYS A 6 26.82 13.19 -23.72
N GLY A 7 27.39 12.39 -24.62
CA GLY A 7 26.70 11.24 -25.22
C GLY A 7 26.31 10.17 -24.19
N PHE A 8 27.20 9.89 -23.24
CA PHE A 8 26.94 8.97 -22.14
C PHE A 8 25.82 9.46 -21.21
N ILE A 9 25.85 10.74 -20.81
CA ILE A 9 24.82 11.34 -19.94
C ILE A 9 23.45 11.32 -20.64
N LYS A 10 23.37 11.63 -21.94
CA LYS A 10 22.12 11.59 -22.70
C LYS A 10 21.54 10.17 -22.80
N LYS A 11 22.40 9.16 -23.01
CA LYS A 11 21.98 7.75 -23.00
C LYS A 11 21.48 7.32 -21.62
N PHE A 12 22.22 7.63 -20.57
CA PHE A 12 21.83 7.33 -19.19
C PHE A 12 20.49 7.98 -18.81
N VAL A 13 20.28 9.27 -19.15
CA VAL A 13 19.02 9.96 -18.86
C VAL A 13 17.85 9.34 -19.63
N ASN A 14 18.07 8.93 -20.88
CA ASN A 14 17.03 8.25 -21.66
C ASN A 14 16.70 6.86 -21.11
N GLU A 15 17.71 6.08 -20.70
CA GLU A 15 17.54 4.77 -20.06
C GLU A 15 16.87 4.89 -18.68
N PHE A 16 17.28 5.88 -17.88
CA PHE A 16 16.66 6.18 -16.60
C PHE A 16 15.21 6.64 -16.74
N LYS A 17 14.91 7.50 -17.72
CA LYS A 17 13.53 7.93 -18.02
C LYS A 17 12.69 6.73 -18.44
N ALA A 18 13.21 5.85 -19.31
CA ALA A 18 12.51 4.63 -19.71
C ALA A 18 12.26 3.67 -18.53
N PHE A 19 13.21 3.57 -17.60
CA PHE A 19 13.06 2.81 -16.36
C PHE A 19 12.03 3.43 -15.40
N ALA A 20 12.11 4.74 -15.16
CA ALA A 20 11.23 5.46 -14.25
C ALA A 20 9.78 5.55 -14.74
N LEU A 21 9.58 5.60 -16.07
CA LEU A 21 8.24 5.59 -16.68
C LEU A 21 7.61 4.19 -16.72
N LYS A 22 8.31 3.14 -16.28
CA LYS A 22 7.69 1.84 -16.08
C LYS A 22 6.65 2.01 -14.96
N GLY A 23 5.36 1.95 -15.30
CA GLY A 23 4.25 2.31 -14.39
C GLY A 23 4.37 1.70 -12.99
N ASN A 24 4.77 0.42 -12.91
CA ASN A 24 4.98 -0.29 -11.64
C ASN A 24 6.06 0.33 -10.72
N VAL A 25 7.04 1.06 -11.27
CA VAL A 25 8.09 1.75 -10.49
C VAL A 25 7.58 3.10 -9.98
N MET A 26 6.82 3.83 -10.79
CA MET A 26 6.24 5.12 -10.40
C MET A 26 5.22 4.95 -9.29
N ASP A 27 4.30 3.99 -9.42
CA ASP A 27 3.27 3.73 -8.40
C ASP A 27 3.89 3.24 -7.09
N LEU A 28 4.94 2.41 -7.19
CA LEU A 28 5.71 1.97 -6.02
C LEU A 28 6.42 3.16 -5.34
N ALA A 29 7.06 4.04 -6.11
CA ALA A 29 7.76 5.20 -5.57
C ALA A 29 6.80 6.16 -4.87
N VAL A 30 5.63 6.42 -5.46
CA VAL A 30 4.59 7.25 -4.86
C VAL A 30 4.08 6.62 -3.56
N GLY A 31 3.81 5.30 -3.55
CA GLY A 31 3.40 4.57 -2.35
C GLY A 31 4.41 4.67 -1.20
N VAL A 32 5.71 4.52 -1.50
CA VAL A 32 6.78 4.63 -0.49
C VAL A 32 6.90 6.06 0.05
N ILE A 33 6.84 7.08 -0.81
CA ILE A 33 6.94 8.49 -0.39
C ILE A 33 5.74 8.88 0.47
N ILE A 34 4.52 8.53 0.06
CA ILE A 34 3.30 8.80 0.82
C ILE A 34 3.33 8.04 2.15
N GLY A 35 3.76 6.76 2.14
CA GLY A 35 3.90 5.97 3.36
C GLY A 35 4.88 6.60 4.35
N ALA A 36 6.04 7.07 3.90
CA ALA A 36 7.01 7.75 4.74
C ALA A 36 6.48 9.09 5.30
N ALA A 37 5.82 9.89 4.47
CA ALA A 37 5.22 11.15 4.90
C ALA A 37 4.09 10.93 5.92
N PHE A 38 3.23 9.93 5.69
CA PHE A 38 2.16 9.56 6.60
C PHE A 38 2.71 9.07 7.95
N GLN A 39 3.76 8.24 7.93
CA GLN A 39 4.44 7.80 9.14
C GLN A 39 4.91 8.99 9.99
N ASN A 40 5.47 10.04 9.37
CA ASN A 40 5.90 11.24 10.10
C ASN A 40 4.73 11.97 10.77
N ILE A 41 3.56 12.04 10.12
CA ILE A 41 2.35 12.64 10.71
C ILE A 41 1.91 11.84 11.95
N VAL A 42 1.88 10.51 11.83
CA VAL A 42 1.50 9.63 12.92
C VAL A 42 2.48 9.71 14.09
N THR A 43 3.79 9.70 13.81
CA THR A 43 4.85 9.87 14.81
C THR A 43 4.70 11.22 15.51
N SER A 44 4.56 12.31 14.77
CA SER A 44 4.38 13.65 15.33
C SER A 44 3.13 13.74 16.21
N PHE A 45 2.01 13.14 15.80
CA PHE A 45 0.80 13.12 16.62
C PHE A 45 1.00 12.32 17.92
N THR A 46 1.66 11.17 17.83
CA THR A 46 1.93 10.32 19.00
C THR A 46 2.86 11.04 19.99
N GLU A 47 3.96 11.61 19.50
CA GLU A 47 4.96 12.29 20.32
C GLU A 47 4.44 13.60 20.93
N ASN A 48 3.70 14.40 20.18
CA ASN A 48 3.30 15.75 20.61
C ASN A 48 1.95 15.79 21.33
N PHE A 49 1.05 14.83 21.10
CA PHE A 49 -0.26 14.80 21.74
C PHE A 49 -0.39 13.65 22.73
N ILE A 50 0.01 12.43 22.35
CA ILE A 50 -0.27 11.27 23.20
C ILE A 50 0.75 11.10 24.32
N ASN A 51 2.05 11.21 24.03
CA ASN A 51 3.09 11.07 25.06
C ASN A 51 2.91 12.07 26.22
N PRO A 52 2.58 13.36 26.00
CA PRO A 52 2.31 14.30 27.09
C PRO A 52 1.08 13.91 27.92
N ILE A 53 0.00 13.45 27.27
CA ILE A 53 -1.21 13.01 27.98
C ILE A 53 -0.89 11.84 28.91
N ILE A 54 -0.10 10.87 28.44
CA ILE A 54 0.33 9.72 29.24
C ILE A 54 1.29 10.12 30.35
N GLY A 55 2.22 11.04 30.04
CA GLY A 55 3.11 11.65 31.03
C GLY A 55 2.33 12.22 32.21
N CYS A 56 1.18 12.85 31.97
CA CYS A 56 0.32 13.40 33.01
C CYS A 56 -0.36 12.35 33.92
N ILE A 57 -0.54 11.10 33.47
CA ILE A 57 -1.30 10.05 34.21
C ILE A 57 -0.42 9.06 34.97
N GLY A 58 0.90 9.10 34.77
CA GLY A 58 1.81 8.18 35.48
C GLY A 58 3.18 7.94 34.86
N GLY A 59 3.67 8.83 33.99
CA GLY A 59 4.99 8.74 33.37
C GLY A 59 5.03 7.76 32.19
N ALA A 60 5.31 8.29 31.00
CA ALA A 60 5.57 7.47 29.81
C ALA A 60 6.91 6.72 29.91
N ASP A 61 7.84 7.24 30.73
CA ASP A 61 9.15 6.67 30.92
C ASP A 61 9.13 5.72 32.13
N VAL A 62 9.05 4.43 31.82
CA VAL A 62 9.40 3.42 32.82
C VAL A 62 10.90 3.57 33.07
N GLU A 63 11.30 4.10 34.21
CA GLU A 63 12.71 4.10 34.59
C GLU A 63 13.11 2.71 35.09
N GLY A 64 14.11 2.12 34.44
CA GLY A 64 14.50 0.75 34.72
C GLY A 64 15.86 0.42 34.10
N LYS A 65 16.90 0.39 34.94
CA LYS A 65 18.27 0.02 34.57
C LYS A 65 18.73 -1.15 35.42
N ILE A 66 19.10 -2.26 34.77
CA ILE A 66 19.83 -3.34 35.42
C ILE A 66 21.31 -3.11 35.13
N HIS A 67 22.14 -3.10 36.17
CA HIS A 67 23.59 -3.05 36.02
C HIS A 67 24.10 -4.46 35.73
N LEU A 68 24.85 -4.65 34.64
CA LEU A 68 25.33 -5.98 34.26
C LEU A 68 26.70 -6.23 34.84
N LEU A 69 27.68 -5.43 34.40
CA LEU A 69 29.08 -5.43 34.84
C LEU A 69 29.78 -4.21 34.19
N GLY A 70 30.68 -3.54 34.92
CA GLY A 70 31.44 -2.40 34.40
C GLY A 70 30.56 -1.15 34.22
N ASN A 71 30.65 -0.46 33.08
CA ASN A 71 29.80 0.71 32.79
C ASN A 71 28.59 0.38 31.88
N GLN A 72 28.20 -0.90 31.81
CA GLN A 72 27.13 -1.36 30.93
C GLN A 72 25.82 -1.60 31.70
N TYR A 73 24.75 -1.02 31.19
CA TYR A 73 23.40 -1.12 31.75
C TYR A 73 22.43 -1.70 30.71
N ILE A 74 21.49 -2.55 31.13
CA ILE A 74 20.30 -2.89 30.36
C ILE A 74 19.19 -1.94 30.79
N ASN A 75 18.79 -1.08 29.85
CA ASN A 75 17.72 -0.11 29.97
C ASN A 75 16.37 -0.75 29.58
N TYR A 76 15.89 -1.69 30.40
CA TYR A 76 14.60 -2.36 30.12
C TYR A 76 13.42 -1.38 30.18
N GLY A 77 13.59 -0.30 30.95
CA GLY A 77 12.62 0.78 31.04
C GLY A 77 12.39 1.50 29.71
N ALA A 78 13.46 1.81 28.97
CA ALA A 78 13.37 2.40 27.64
C ALA A 78 12.69 1.46 26.63
N PHE A 79 12.94 0.15 26.74
CA PHE A 79 12.29 -0.84 25.91
C PHE A 79 10.78 -0.92 26.19
N LEU A 80 10.37 -0.98 27.47
CA LEU A 80 8.96 -1.04 27.84
C LEU A 80 8.21 0.23 27.42
N THR A 81 8.85 1.40 27.56
CA THR A 81 8.37 2.69 27.05
C THR A 81 8.14 2.63 25.53
N ALA A 82 9.08 2.07 24.77
CA ALA A 82 8.93 1.90 23.32
C ALA A 82 7.77 0.95 22.96
N VAL A 83 7.56 -0.13 23.71
CA VAL A 83 6.45 -1.06 23.51
C VAL A 83 5.10 -0.39 23.78
N ILE A 84 4.99 0.37 24.87
CA ILE A 84 3.78 1.14 25.21
C ILE A 84 3.47 2.12 24.07
N ASN A 85 4.45 2.92 23.65
CA ASN A 85 4.32 3.87 22.55
C ASN A 85 3.89 3.20 21.23
N PHE A 86 4.40 2.00 20.94
CA PHE A 86 4.01 1.23 19.76
C PHE A 86 2.53 0.82 19.80
N ILE A 87 2.04 0.31 20.93
CA ILE A 87 0.62 -0.10 21.09
C ILE A 87 -0.29 1.11 20.91
N ILE A 88 0.10 2.26 21.47
CA ILE A 88 -0.63 3.53 21.33
C ILE A 88 -0.65 3.99 19.89
N MET A 89 0.50 3.99 19.21
CA MET A 89 0.60 4.37 17.81
C MET A 89 -0.31 3.49 16.93
N ALA A 90 -0.32 2.17 17.16
CA ALA A 90 -1.22 1.26 16.48
C ALA A 90 -2.70 1.60 16.73
N PHE A 91 -3.06 1.94 17.98
CA PHE A 91 -4.42 2.37 18.32
C PHE A 91 -4.82 3.68 17.64
N VAL A 92 -3.93 4.67 17.60
CA VAL A 92 -4.16 5.95 16.90
C VAL A 92 -4.36 5.72 15.41
N ILE A 93 -3.49 4.95 14.75
CA ILE A 93 -3.63 4.61 13.33
C ILE A 93 -5.00 3.95 13.08
N PHE A 94 -5.41 3.04 13.95
CA PHE A 94 -6.73 2.41 13.86
C PHE A 94 -7.88 3.41 13.96
N VAL A 95 -7.82 4.36 14.91
CA VAL A 95 -8.85 5.40 15.05
C VAL A 95 -8.89 6.30 13.82
N ILE A 96 -7.73 6.75 13.30
CA ILE A 96 -7.65 7.57 12.09
C ILE A 96 -8.24 6.83 10.89
N MET A 97 -7.86 5.57 10.67
CA MET A 97 -8.40 4.76 9.58
C MET A 97 -9.89 4.53 9.73
N LYS A 98 -10.39 4.33 10.95
CA LYS A 98 -11.83 4.23 11.23
C LYS A 98 -12.57 5.53 10.91
N VAL A 99 -11.98 6.68 11.23
CA VAL A 99 -12.55 8.00 10.91
C VAL A 99 -12.56 8.24 9.40
N ILE A 100 -11.46 7.96 8.70
CA ILE A 100 -11.38 8.08 7.23
C ILE A 100 -12.38 7.14 6.56
N ASN A 101 -12.46 5.87 6.96
CA ASN A 101 -13.44 4.92 6.43
C ASN A 101 -14.88 5.37 6.71
N LYS A 102 -15.14 5.92 7.90
CA LYS A 102 -16.45 6.46 8.27
C LYS A 102 -16.81 7.71 7.44
N LEU A 103 -15.87 8.65 7.24
CA LEU A 103 -16.05 9.83 6.40
C LEU A 103 -16.23 9.47 4.93
N ALA A 104 -15.44 8.52 4.42
CA ALA A 104 -15.60 7.99 3.07
C ALA A 104 -16.98 7.33 2.88
N SER A 105 -17.51 6.67 3.92
CA SER A 105 -18.88 6.13 3.89
C SER A 105 -19.98 7.19 4.04
N LEU A 106 -19.69 8.34 4.67
CA LEU A 106 -20.64 9.45 4.84
C LEU A 106 -20.69 10.40 3.63
N GLY A 107 -19.59 10.50 2.88
CA GLY A 107 -19.51 11.25 1.61
C GLY A 107 -20.01 10.46 0.39
N LYS A 108 -20.33 9.17 0.56
CA LYS A 108 -21.07 8.38 -0.42
C LYS A 108 -22.55 8.77 -0.36
N HIS A 109 -22.89 9.94 -0.91
CA HIS A 109 -24.11 10.02 -1.69
C HIS A 109 -23.97 8.97 -2.79
N GLU A 110 -24.99 8.16 -2.99
CA GLU A 110 -25.06 7.12 -4.02
C GLU A 110 -24.88 7.75 -5.41
N GLU A 111 -23.66 8.06 -5.79
CA GLU A 111 -23.28 7.91 -7.18
C GLU A 111 -22.92 6.44 -7.28
N PRO A 112 -23.72 5.62 -8.01
CA PRO A 112 -23.33 4.24 -8.23
C PRO A 112 -21.91 4.28 -8.74
N GLU A 113 -20.99 3.64 -8.02
CA GLU A 113 -19.66 3.33 -8.55
C GLU A 113 -19.94 2.76 -9.93
N LYS A 114 -19.74 3.57 -10.98
CA LYS A 114 -19.85 3.11 -12.36
C LYS A 114 -18.92 1.91 -12.36
N PRO A 115 -19.45 0.67 -12.50
CA PRO A 115 -18.68 -0.53 -12.22
C PRO A 115 -17.38 -0.35 -12.98
N ALA A 116 -16.24 -0.32 -12.27
CA ALA A 116 -14.94 -0.11 -12.88
C ALA A 116 -14.92 -0.96 -14.14
N GLU A 117 -14.96 -0.30 -15.30
CA GLU A 117 -15.26 -0.99 -16.57
C GLU A 117 -14.31 -2.18 -16.60
N PRO A 118 -14.85 -3.43 -16.65
CA PRO A 118 -14.02 -4.60 -16.48
C PRO A 118 -12.84 -4.43 -17.43
N PRO A 119 -11.60 -4.60 -16.93
CA PRO A 119 -10.42 -4.30 -17.72
C PRO A 119 -10.58 -4.99 -19.06
N VAL A 120 -10.25 -4.32 -20.17
CA VAL A 120 -10.55 -4.77 -21.55
C VAL A 120 -10.32 -6.27 -21.76
N ASN A 121 -9.28 -6.81 -21.12
CA ASN A 121 -8.95 -8.23 -21.09
C ASN A 121 -10.10 -9.13 -20.60
N ILE A 122 -10.81 -8.76 -19.53
CA ILE A 122 -11.96 -9.49 -18.98
C ILE A 122 -13.16 -9.43 -19.93
N VAL A 123 -13.37 -8.30 -20.60
CA VAL A 123 -14.43 -8.16 -21.63
C VAL A 123 -14.11 -9.08 -22.81
N LEU A 124 -12.90 -9.01 -23.33
CA LEU A 124 -12.43 -9.87 -24.44
C LEU A 124 -12.49 -11.35 -24.07
N LEU A 125 -12.10 -11.73 -22.86
CA LEU A 125 -12.19 -13.12 -22.39
C LEU A 125 -13.64 -13.61 -22.28
N THR A 126 -14.58 -12.72 -21.94
CA THR A 126 -16.01 -13.04 -21.91
C THR A 126 -16.54 -13.26 -23.33
N GLU A 127 -16.19 -12.37 -24.26
CA GLU A 127 -16.54 -12.51 -25.68
C GLU A 127 -15.95 -13.79 -26.28
N ILE A 128 -14.67 -14.10 -26.01
CA ILE A 128 -14.02 -15.34 -26.48
C ILE A 128 -14.73 -16.58 -25.92
N ARG A 129 -15.08 -16.59 -24.64
CA ARG A 129 -15.82 -17.70 -24.02
C ARG A 129 -17.16 -17.93 -24.73
N ASP A 130 -17.88 -16.86 -25.02
CA ASP A 130 -19.21 -16.93 -25.61
C ASP A 130 -19.13 -17.38 -27.08
N LEU A 131 -18.15 -16.90 -27.83
CA LEU A 131 -17.85 -17.37 -29.19
C LEU A 131 -17.46 -18.85 -29.23
N LEU A 132 -16.64 -19.32 -28.29
CA LEU A 132 -16.25 -20.73 -28.21
C LEU A 132 -17.43 -21.64 -27.87
N LYS A 133 -18.32 -21.22 -26.96
CA LYS A 133 -19.57 -21.95 -26.67
C LYS A 133 -20.48 -22.03 -27.88
N ALA A 134 -20.63 -20.94 -28.62
CA ALA A 134 -21.43 -20.91 -29.84
C ALA A 134 -20.85 -21.85 -30.91
N GLN A 135 -19.51 -21.89 -31.04
CA GLN A 135 -18.83 -22.80 -31.95
C GLN A 135 -19.04 -24.28 -31.55
N GLN A 136 -18.88 -24.62 -30.28
CA GLN A 136 -19.10 -25.98 -29.76
C GLN A 136 -20.55 -26.44 -29.94
N ALA A 137 -21.53 -25.54 -29.74
CA ALA A 137 -22.94 -25.86 -29.96
C ALA A 137 -23.26 -26.10 -31.44
N ALA A 138 -22.66 -25.32 -32.35
CA ALA A 138 -22.80 -25.49 -33.79
C ALA A 138 -22.09 -26.75 -34.33
N GLU A 139 -21.02 -27.18 -33.67
CA GLU A 139 -20.33 -28.44 -33.97
C GLU A 139 -21.15 -29.64 -33.46
N ALA A 140 -21.73 -29.56 -32.26
CA ALA A 140 -22.61 -30.60 -31.72
C ALA A 140 -23.87 -30.81 -32.59
N SER A 141 -24.50 -29.73 -33.06
CA SER A 141 -25.68 -29.84 -33.95
C SER A 141 -25.36 -30.47 -35.30
N LYS A 142 -24.13 -30.28 -35.82
CA LYS A 142 -23.68 -30.91 -37.07
C LYS A 142 -23.36 -32.39 -36.90
N GLU A 143 -22.93 -32.82 -35.72
CA GLU A 143 -22.72 -34.23 -35.41
C GLU A 143 -24.05 -34.97 -35.23
N GLU A 144 -25.06 -34.34 -34.65
CA GLU A 144 -26.41 -34.90 -34.53
C GLU A 144 -27.10 -35.06 -35.91
N GLU A 145 -27.02 -34.05 -36.79
CA GLU A 145 -27.60 -34.11 -38.14
C GLU A 145 -26.94 -35.19 -39.02
N LYS A 146 -25.64 -35.45 -38.82
CA LYS A 146 -24.88 -36.48 -39.55
C LYS A 146 -25.08 -37.89 -38.99
N ALA A 147 -25.65 -38.03 -37.80
CA ALA A 147 -25.98 -39.33 -37.20
C ALA A 147 -27.39 -39.82 -37.58
N GLU A 148 -28.25 -38.94 -38.11
CA GLU A 148 -29.61 -39.25 -38.56
C GLU A 148 -29.74 -39.51 -40.08
N GLU A 149 -28.71 -39.20 -40.89
CA GLU A 149 -28.54 -39.65 -42.30
C GLU A 149 -27.86 -41.03 -42.41
#